data_AF-A0A645B1R9-F1
#
_entry.id   AF-A0A645B1R9-F1
#
_cell.length_a   1.000
_cell.length_b   1.000
_cell.length_c   1.000
_cell.angle_alpha   90.00
_cell.angle_beta   90.00
_cell.angle_gamma   90.00
#
_symmetry.space_group_name_H-M   'P 1'
#
loop_
_entity.id
_entity.type
_entity.pdbx_description
1 polymer ?
#
loop_
_entity_poly.entity_id
_entity_poly.type
_entity_poly.pdbx_seq_one_letter_code
_entity_poly.pdbx_strand_id
1 'polypeptide(L)'
;MLPTSSCACWVNHGFDDGADAFCLLYSLIETAKKQGLNPRNYLAYLFMQAASYDNLELTGEQLEPLMPWNVKPETLQIVTEEISMLPQAMRGL
;
A
#
# COMPACT_ATOMS: atom_id res chain seq x y z
N MET A 1 -24.73 -4.18 -20.97
CA MET A 1 -24.13 -5.02 -19.92
C MET A 1 -22.70 -5.28 -20.34
N LEU A 2 -21.75 -4.50 -19.82
CA LEU A 2 -20.32 -4.72 -20.07
C LEU A 2 -19.80 -5.61 -18.94
N PRO A 3 -19.05 -6.69 -19.23
CA PRO A 3 -18.51 -7.56 -18.19
C PRO A 3 -17.36 -6.84 -17.49
N THR A 4 -17.53 -6.68 -16.18
CA THR A 4 -16.57 -6.12 -15.23
C THR A 4 -15.58 -7.20 -14.80
N SER A 5 -14.49 -7.41 -15.53
CA SER A 5 -13.33 -8.18 -15.03
C SER A 5 -12.25 -8.33 -16.10
N SER A 6 -11.49 -7.28 -16.37
CA SER A 6 -10.21 -7.47 -17.09
C SER A 6 -9.28 -6.29 -16.91
N CYS A 7 -8.84 -6.06 -15.68
CA CYS A 7 -7.50 -5.52 -15.47
C CYS A 7 -6.54 -6.73 -15.40
N ALA A 8 -6.40 -7.43 -16.53
CA ALA A 8 -5.47 -8.54 -16.66
C ALA A 8 -4.04 -8.01 -16.55
N CYS A 9 -3.47 -8.04 -15.34
CA CYS A 9 -2.05 -7.81 -15.15
C CYS A 9 -1.33 -9.09 -15.54
N TRP A 10 -0.70 -9.08 -16.72
CA TRP A 10 0.03 -10.20 -17.35
C TRP A 10 1.19 -10.80 -16.52
N VAL A 11 1.39 -10.32 -15.30
CA VAL A 11 2.51 -10.68 -14.41
C VAL A 11 2.20 -11.90 -13.54
N ASN A 12 0.92 -12.24 -13.29
CA ASN A 12 0.58 -13.38 -12.45
C ASN A 12 -0.08 -14.51 -13.25
N HIS A 13 0.68 -15.57 -13.47
CA HIS A 13 0.27 -16.77 -14.20
C HIS A 13 -0.78 -17.54 -13.36
N GLY A 14 -2.06 -17.19 -13.47
CA GLY A 14 -3.18 -18.08 -13.12
C GLY A 14 -3.97 -17.82 -11.83
N PHE A 15 -3.85 -16.67 -11.17
CA PHE A 15 -4.74 -16.31 -10.05
C PHE A 15 -5.38 -14.93 -10.26
N ASP A 16 -6.71 -14.90 -10.47
CA ASP A 16 -7.52 -13.68 -10.61
C ASP A 16 -7.39 -12.78 -9.37
N ASP A 17 -7.34 -13.38 -8.18
CA ASP A 17 -7.22 -12.68 -6.89
C ASP A 17 -5.93 -11.86 -6.78
N GLY A 18 -4.83 -12.36 -7.35
CA GLY A 18 -3.56 -11.64 -7.36
C GLY A 18 -3.58 -10.42 -8.29
N ALA A 19 -4.25 -10.52 -9.44
CA ALA A 19 -4.39 -9.38 -10.36
C ALA A 19 -5.24 -8.26 -9.75
N ASP A 20 -6.29 -8.64 -9.01
CA ASP A 20 -7.14 -7.70 -8.29
C ASP A 20 -6.37 -7.02 -7.14
N ALA A 21 -5.58 -7.77 -6.38
CA ALA A 21 -4.71 -7.22 -5.34
C ALA A 21 -3.70 -6.21 -5.89
N PHE A 22 -3.08 -6.49 -7.04
CA PHE A 22 -2.16 -5.55 -7.70
C PHE A 22 -2.88 -4.30 -8.21
N CYS A 23 -4.06 -4.45 -8.81
CA CYS A 23 -4.87 -3.33 -9.27
C CYS A 23 -5.22 -2.40 -8.10
N LEU A 24 -5.57 -2.98 -6.96
CA LEU A 24 -5.85 -2.24 -5.72
C LEU A 24 -4.61 -1.53 -5.20
N LEU A 25 -3.46 -2.20 -5.16
CA LEU A 25 -2.18 -1.59 -4.74
C LEU A 25 -1.78 -0.42 -5.65
N TYR A 26 -1.88 -0.57 -6.96
CA TYR A 26 -1.62 0.51 -7.91
C TYR A 26 -2.58 1.69 -7.73
N SER A 27 -3.86 1.41 -7.51
CA SER A 27 -4.87 2.44 -7.24
C SER A 27 -4.54 3.22 -5.97
N LEU A 28 -4.09 2.55 -4.91
CA LEU A 28 -3.62 3.20 -3.66
C LEU A 28 -2.38 4.05 -3.90
N ILE A 29 -1.40 3.54 -4.63
CA ILE A 29 -0.17 4.28 -4.98
C ILE A 29 -0.52 5.56 -5.74
N GLU A 30 -1.36 5.47 -6.78
CA GLU A 30 -1.76 6.64 -7.57
C GLU A 30 -2.59 7.63 -6.74
N THR A 31 -3.42 7.14 -5.82
CA THR A 31 -4.18 8.00 -4.90
C THR A 31 -3.25 8.73 -3.93
N ALA A 32 -2.25 8.04 -3.37
CA ALA A 32 -1.24 8.64 -2.50
C ALA A 32 -0.41 9.71 -3.24
N LYS A 33 -0.03 9.46 -4.50
CA LYS A 33 0.66 10.45 -5.34
C LYS A 33 -0.19 11.70 -5.57
N LYS A 34 -1.49 11.54 -5.87
CA LYS A 34 -2.41 12.67 -6.05
C LYS A 34 -2.55 13.54 -4.80
N GLN A 35 -2.45 12.93 -3.62
CA GLN A 35 -2.44 13.63 -2.33
C GLN A 35 -1.07 14.25 -1.99
N GLY A 36 -0.05 14.09 -2.83
CA GLY A 36 1.31 14.60 -2.59
C GLY A 36 2.10 13.81 -1.55
N LEU A 37 1.62 12.61 -1.17
CA LEU A 37 2.30 11.73 -0.23
C LEU A 37 3.37 10.91 -0.94
N ASN A 38 4.45 10.58 -0.23
CA ASN A 38 5.46 9.64 -0.73
C ASN A 38 4.86 8.21 -0.73
N PRO A 39 4.68 7.55 -1.89
CA PRO A 39 3.95 6.28 -1.96
C PRO A 39 4.63 5.16 -1.20
N ARG A 40 5.97 5.14 -1.21
CA ARG A 40 6.76 4.15 -0.47
C ARG A 40 6.53 4.28 1.03
N ASN A 41 6.57 5.51 1.55
CA ASN A 41 6.37 5.75 2.99
C ASN A 41 4.93 5.41 3.40
N TYR A 42 3.96 5.77 2.57
CA TYR A 42 2.55 5.47 2.80
C TYR A 42 2.31 3.96 2.88
N LEU A 43 2.84 3.18 1.93
CA LEU A 43 2.70 1.73 1.96
C LEU A 43 3.39 1.09 3.16
N ALA A 44 4.59 1.55 3.52
CA ALA A 44 5.28 1.06 4.70
C ALA A 44 4.49 1.33 5.98
N TYR A 45 3.93 2.54 6.13
CA TYR A 45 3.04 2.88 7.24
C TYR A 45 1.79 1.99 7.27
N LEU A 46 1.16 1.79 6.12
CA LEU A 46 -0.03 0.95 5.99
C LEU A 46 0.25 -0.50 6.40
N PHE A 47 1.39 -1.07 5.99
CA PHE A 47 1.79 -2.43 6.40
C PHE A 47 2.20 -2.53 7.87
N MET A 48 2.89 -1.53 8.43
CA MET A 48 3.21 -1.51 9.87
C MET A 48 1.95 -1.47 10.72
N GLN A 49 0.99 -0.63 10.33
CA GLN A 49 -0.28 -0.53 11.03
C GLN A 49 -1.11 -1.80 10.84
N ALA A 50 -1.15 -2.38 9.63
CA ALA A 50 -1.78 -3.67 9.38
C ALA A 50 -1.19 -4.79 10.26
N ALA A 51 0.14 -4.85 10.39
CA ALA A 51 0.83 -5.83 11.23
C ALA A 51 0.64 -5.60 12.74
N SER A 52 0.17 -4.41 13.14
CA SER A 52 -0.13 -4.11 14.55
C SER A 52 -1.51 -4.63 14.99
N TYR A 53 -2.36 -5.07 14.06
CA TYR A 53 -3.63 -5.71 14.39
C TYR A 53 -3.43 -7.22 14.60
N ASP A 54 -4.00 -7.76 15.66
CA ASP A 54 -3.95 -9.20 16.00
C ASP A 54 -4.71 -10.07 14.97
N ASN A 55 -5.64 -9.47 14.22
CA ASN A 55 -6.46 -10.16 13.24
C ASN A 55 -5.96 -9.88 11.81
N LEU A 56 -5.82 -10.94 11.01
CA LEU A 56 -5.44 -10.86 9.59
C LEU A 56 -6.52 -10.20 8.69
N GLU A 57 -7.70 -9.94 9.23
CA GLU A 57 -8.80 -9.27 8.54
C GLU A 57 -8.98 -7.86 9.11
N LEU A 58 -8.65 -6.85 8.31
CA LEU A 58 -8.98 -5.46 8.62
C LEU A 58 -10.41 -5.17 8.17
N THR A 59 -11.26 -4.77 9.11
CA THR A 59 -12.61 -4.30 8.78
C THR A 59 -12.52 -2.92 8.13
N GLY A 60 -13.49 -2.56 7.27
CA GLY A 60 -13.52 -1.26 6.58
C GLY A 60 -13.40 -0.04 7.51
N GLU A 61 -13.94 -0.15 8.74
CA GLU A 61 -13.83 0.90 9.77
C GLU A 61 -12.40 1.12 10.28
N GLN A 62 -11.57 0.08 10.27
CA GLN A 62 -10.16 0.15 10.65
C GLN A 62 -9.29 0.62 9.48
N LEU A 63 -9.73 0.39 8.25
CA LEU A 63 -9.01 0.77 7.03
C LEU A 63 -9.23 2.24 6.64
N GLU A 64 -10.44 2.76 6.81
CA GLU A 64 -10.79 4.16 6.51
C GLU A 64 -9.83 5.21 7.12
N PRO A 65 -9.42 5.13 8.40
CA PRO A 65 -8.45 6.08 8.95
C PRO A 65 -7.04 5.95 8.35
N LEU A 66 -6.72 4.80 7.73
CA LEU A 66 -5.42 4.52 7.10
C LEU A 66 -5.38 4.95 5.63
N MET A 67 -6.50 5.41 5.08
CA MET A 67 -6.60 5.85 3.70
C MET A 67 -5.79 7.13 3.45
N PRO A 68 -5.31 7.32 2.20
CA PRO A 68 -4.34 8.37 1.89
C PRO A 68 -4.88 9.80 2.05
N TRP A 69 -6.20 9.99 2.18
CA TRP A 69 -6.80 11.29 2.48
C TRP A 69 -6.80 11.65 3.98
N ASN A 70 -6.65 10.66 4.86
CA ASN A 70 -6.65 10.86 6.32
C ASN A 70 -5.22 10.93 6.90
N VAL A 71 -4.22 10.48 6.14
CA VAL A 71 -2.81 10.45 6.57
C VAL A 71 -2.10 11.74 6.12
N LYS A 72 -1.40 12.38 7.07
CA LYS A 72 -0.61 13.58 6.81
C LYS A 72 0.85 13.23 6.49
N PRO A 73 1.54 14.06 5.69
CA PRO A 73 2.94 13.81 5.34
C PRO A 73 3.87 13.84 6.57
N GLU A 74 3.54 14.58 7.63
CA GLU A 74 4.36 14.62 8.85
C GLU A 74 4.44 13.24 9.55
N THR A 75 3.31 12.51 9.57
CA THR A 75 3.25 11.15 10.15
C THR A 75 4.12 10.15 9.38
N LEU A 76 4.32 10.39 8.07
CA LEU A 76 5.10 9.51 7.20
C LEU A 76 6.62 9.75 7.28
N GLN A 77 7.08 10.84 7.91
CA GLN A 77 8.51 11.16 8.04
C GLN A 77 9.23 10.21 9.01
N ILE A 78 8.50 9.71 10.01
CA ILE A 78 9.01 8.83 11.08
C ILE A 78 9.54 7.51 10.48
N VAL A 79 8.86 6.99 9.46
CA VAL A 79 9.20 5.73 8.78
C VAL A 79 10.50 5.84 7.96
N THR A 80 10.83 7.03 7.47
CA THR A 80 12.06 7.29 6.70
C THR A 80 13.32 7.19 7.56
N GLU A 81 13.25 7.64 8.82
CA GLU A 81 14.39 7.65 9.75
C GLU A 81 14.84 6.22 10.09
N GLU A 82 13.91 5.30 10.40
CA GLU A 82 14.26 3.91 10.73
C GLU A 82 14.71 3.09 9.52
N ILE A 83 14.08 3.27 8.35
CA ILE A 83 14.52 2.60 7.11
C ILE A 83 15.89 3.14 6.64
N SER A 84 16.26 4.37 7.05
CA SER A 84 17.59 4.90 6.78
C SER A 84 18.70 4.10 7.50
N MET A 85 18.37 3.48 8.64
CA MET A 85 19.26 2.69 9.48
C MET A 85 19.40 1.22 9.04
N LEU A 86 18.59 0.75 8.09
CA LEU A 86 18.79 -0.58 7.50
C LEU A 86 20.14 -0.62 6.75
N PRO A 87 20.93 -1.69 6.93
CA PRO A 87 22.25 -1.79 6.31
C PRO A 87 22.13 -1.65 4.79
N GLN A 88 23.01 -0.82 4.22
CA GLN A 88 23.02 -0.44 2.79
C GLN A 88 23.09 -1.62 1.81
N ALA A 89 23.37 -2.83 2.32
CA ALA A 89 23.39 -4.08 1.56
C ALA A 89 22.04 -4.45 0.93
N MET A 90 20.92 -3.90 1.40
CA MET A 90 19.58 -4.22 0.87
C MET A 90 18.98 -3.13 -0.06
N ARG A 91 19.72 -2.07 -0.40
CA ARG A 91 19.21 -0.96 -1.24
C ARG A 91 19.40 -1.13 -2.76
N GLY A 92 19.99 -2.24 -3.21
CA GLY A 92 20.45 -2.41 -4.60
C GLY A 92 20.05 -3.71 -5.29
N LEU A 93 18.92 -4.32 -4.92
CA LEU A 93 18.30 -5.41 -5.69
C LEU A 93 17.07 -4.89 -6.45
#